data_AF-A0A3E0M213-F1
#
_entry.id   AF-A0A3E0M213-F1
#
_cell.length_a   1.000
_cell.length_b   1.000
_cell.length_c   1.000
_cell.angle_alpha   90.00
_cell.angle_beta   90.00
_cell.angle_gamma   90.00
#
_symmetry.space_group_name_H-M   'P 1'
#
loop_
_entity.id
_entity.type
_entity.pdbx_description
1 polymer ?
#
loop_
_entity_poly.entity_id
_entity_poly.type
_entity_poly.pdbx_seq_one_letter_code
_entity_poly.pdbx_strand_id
1 'polypeptide(L)'
;MVSLPSSDSIGASADLAVREKIVIITKKTHYTSLKEEKMSQLSIQSDLVEDKIQARLVHRVASIIDYFIKNESLLEDLNRDEMVAYLMKLLSQNFSSSELEMMSDENLTQKIRQVLGVQAMAGMLKDLTAEQMAEFDAVIASFRQKY
;
A
#
# COMPACT_ATOMS: atom_id res chain seq x y z
N MET A 1 49.57 66.42 33.95
CA MET A 1 49.16 65.83 32.65
C MET A 1 48.54 64.47 32.97
N VAL A 2 47.24 64.31 32.73
CA VAL A 2 46.51 63.06 33.01
C VAL A 2 46.58 62.21 31.74
N SER A 3 47.31 61.08 31.79
CA SER A 3 47.32 60.12 30.68
C SER A 3 46.06 59.28 30.72
N LEU A 4 45.22 59.43 29.68
CA LEU A 4 44.11 58.53 29.38
C LEU A 4 44.66 57.16 28.94
N PRO A 5 44.09 56.03 29.40
CA PRO A 5 44.44 54.73 28.85
C PRO A 5 43.84 54.58 27.44
N SER A 6 44.69 54.21 26.47
CA SER A 6 44.32 53.94 25.08
C SER A 6 43.24 52.87 24.98
N SER A 7 42.13 53.21 24.32
CA SER A 7 40.87 52.47 24.27
C SER A 7 40.77 51.43 23.15
N ASP A 8 41.88 50.84 22.70
CA ASP A 8 41.90 50.10 21.42
C ASP A 8 42.10 48.58 21.52
N SER A 9 42.05 47.97 22.71
CA SER A 9 42.22 46.50 22.84
C SER A 9 40.94 45.71 23.15
N ILE A 10 39.80 46.37 23.41
CA ILE A 10 38.56 45.69 23.83
C ILE A 10 37.62 45.43 22.62
N GLY A 11 37.69 46.25 21.57
CA GLY A 11 36.81 46.13 20.39
C GLY A 11 37.11 44.95 19.47
N ALA A 12 38.37 44.53 19.33
CA ALA A 12 38.75 43.46 18.39
C ALA A 12 38.34 42.05 18.85
N SER A 13 38.34 41.79 20.17
CA SER A 13 37.94 40.49 20.73
C SER A 13 36.41 40.28 20.68
N ALA A 14 35.64 41.34 20.87
CA ALA A 14 34.18 41.31 20.74
C ALA A 14 33.74 41.09 19.29
N ASP A 15 34.40 41.72 18.31
CA ASP A 15 34.11 41.54 16.88
C ASP A 15 34.39 40.10 16.41
N LEU A 16 35.48 39.49 16.89
CA LEU A 16 35.78 38.08 16.59
C LEU A 16 34.75 37.12 17.18
N ALA A 17 34.35 37.33 18.44
CA ALA A 17 33.33 36.50 19.09
C ALA A 17 31.94 36.61 18.44
N VAL A 18 31.60 37.80 17.93
CA VAL A 18 30.36 38.02 17.16
C VAL A 18 30.44 37.29 15.81
N ARG A 19 31.57 37.37 15.09
CA ARG A 19 31.78 36.66 13.82
C ARG A 19 31.68 35.14 14.01
N GLU A 20 32.30 34.59 15.05
CA GLU A 20 32.23 33.14 15.35
C GLU A 20 30.79 32.68 15.62
N LYS A 21 30.03 33.45 16.41
CA LYS A 21 28.61 33.15 16.68
C LYS A 21 27.77 33.18 15.40
N ILE A 22 27.98 34.17 14.52
CA ILE A 22 27.28 34.25 13.23
C ILE A 22 27.58 32.99 12.39
N VAL A 23 28.85 32.59 12.30
CA VAL A 23 29.25 31.38 11.55
C VAL A 23 28.59 30.11 12.12
N ILE A 24 28.55 29.96 13.44
CA ILE A 24 27.92 28.81 14.10
C ILE A 24 26.41 28.79 13.84
N ILE A 25 25.74 29.94 13.92
CA ILE A 25 24.30 30.06 13.66
C ILE A 25 24.01 29.68 12.20
N THR A 26 24.74 30.22 11.23
CA THR A 26 24.55 29.92 9.81
C THR A 26 24.77 28.42 9.52
N LYS A 27 25.80 27.81 10.11
CA LYS A 27 26.02 26.35 10.01
C LYS A 27 24.84 25.58 10.58
N LYS A 28 24.38 25.92 11.79
CA LYS A 28 23.26 25.25 12.46
C LYS A 28 21.97 25.35 11.62
N THR A 29 21.65 26.54 11.11
CA THR A 29 20.49 26.76 10.23
C THR A 29 20.59 25.93 8.96
N HIS A 30 21.76 25.88 8.33
CA HIS A 30 21.98 25.05 7.14
C HIS A 30 21.80 23.55 7.44
N TYR A 31 22.33 23.05 8.55
CA TYR A 31 22.16 21.64 8.93
C TYR A 31 20.70 21.28 9.22
N THR A 32 19.93 22.16 9.85
CA THR A 32 18.50 21.94 10.10
C THR A 32 17.71 21.89 8.79
N SER A 33 17.92 22.86 7.90
CA SER A 33 17.26 22.91 6.59
C SER A 33 17.60 21.68 5.72
N LEU A 34 18.87 21.24 5.72
CA LEU A 34 19.28 20.04 4.99
C LEU A 34 18.63 18.75 5.54
N LYS A 35 18.39 18.68 6.86
CA LYS A 35 17.68 17.54 7.47
C LYS A 35 16.21 17.53 7.07
N GLU A 36 15.55 18.68 7.11
CA GLU A 36 14.13 18.82 6.72
C GLU A 36 13.92 18.50 5.23
N GLU A 37 14.82 18.94 4.37
CA GLU A 37 14.81 18.63 2.95
C GLU A 37 14.97 17.12 2.70
N LYS A 38 15.95 16.47 3.35
CA LYS A 38 16.15 15.02 3.24
C LYS A 38 14.97 14.22 3.74
N MET A 39 14.34 14.62 4.85
CA MET A 39 13.13 13.97 5.38
C MET A 39 11.95 14.11 4.40
N SER A 40 11.80 15.29 3.78
CA SER A 40 10.75 15.52 2.78
C SER A 40 10.98 14.68 1.51
N GLN A 41 12.22 14.58 1.04
CA GLN A 41 12.58 13.74 -0.10
C GLN A 41 12.36 12.25 0.18
N LEU A 42 12.68 11.78 1.40
CA LEU A 42 12.43 10.40 1.84
C LEU A 42 10.93 10.06 1.84
N SER A 43 10.08 10.98 2.30
CA SER A 43 8.61 10.80 2.28
C SER A 43 8.09 10.66 0.84
N ILE A 44 8.46 11.59 -0.05
CA ILE A 44 8.03 11.58 -1.46
C ILE A 44 8.48 10.30 -2.18
N GLN A 45 9.70 9.83 -1.89
CA GLN A 45 10.22 8.61 -2.50
C GLN A 45 9.49 7.36 -2.00
N SER A 46 9.06 7.33 -0.73
CA SER A 46 8.25 6.24 -0.16
C SER A 46 6.88 6.17 -0.83
N ASP A 47 6.17 7.30 -0.94
CA ASP A 47 4.83 7.36 -1.53
C ASP A 47 4.84 6.91 -3.00
N LEU A 48 5.84 7.36 -3.77
CA LEU A 48 6.00 6.96 -5.18
C LEU A 48 6.32 5.47 -5.36
N VAL A 49 6.98 4.85 -4.38
CA VAL A 49 7.28 3.41 -4.39
C VAL A 49 6.02 2.60 -4.08
N GLU A 50 5.23 3.04 -3.10
CA GLU A 50 3.95 2.40 -2.75
C GLU A 50 2.96 2.43 -3.92
N ASP A 51 2.82 3.56 -4.61
CA ASP A 51 1.97 3.70 -5.79
C ASP A 51 2.37 2.73 -6.93
N LYS A 52 3.68 2.57 -7.16
CA LYS A 52 4.20 1.63 -8.17
C LYS A 52 3.96 0.18 -7.79
N ILE A 53 4.16 -0.18 -6.53
CA ILE A 53 3.88 -1.52 -6.02
C ILE A 53 2.40 -1.84 -6.21
N GLN A 54 1.52 -0.91 -5.82
CA GLN A 54 0.08 -1.10 -5.95
C GLN A 54 -0.34 -1.29 -7.41
N ALA A 55 0.17 -0.48 -8.33
CA ALA A 55 -0.11 -0.62 -9.76
C ALA A 55 0.33 -2.00 -10.32
N ARG A 56 1.51 -2.50 -9.91
CA ARG A 56 1.97 -3.84 -10.31
C ARG A 56 1.09 -4.95 -9.77
N LEU A 57 0.68 -4.86 -8.50
CA LEU A 57 -0.21 -5.84 -7.89
C LEU A 57 -1.57 -5.88 -8.59
N VAL A 58 -2.17 -4.71 -8.84
CA VAL A 58 -3.44 -4.60 -9.60
C VAL A 58 -3.29 -5.28 -10.96
N HIS A 59 -2.21 -5.00 -11.69
CA HIS A 59 -1.96 -5.62 -12.99
C HIS A 59 -1.82 -7.16 -12.91
N ARG A 60 -1.11 -7.68 -11.90
CA ARG A 60 -0.95 -9.13 -11.68
C ARG A 60 -2.31 -9.79 -11.41
N VAL A 61 -3.10 -9.23 -10.49
CA VAL A 61 -4.44 -9.74 -10.16
C VAL A 61 -5.36 -9.70 -11.37
N ALA A 62 -5.39 -8.58 -12.09
CA ALA A 62 -6.13 -8.41 -13.33
C ALA A 62 -5.81 -9.50 -14.36
N SER A 63 -4.52 -9.74 -14.62
CA SER A 63 -4.10 -10.73 -15.63
C SER A 63 -4.53 -12.15 -15.28
N ILE A 64 -4.51 -12.50 -13.98
CA ILE A 64 -4.97 -13.82 -13.50
C ILE A 64 -6.49 -13.94 -13.67
N ILE A 65 -7.25 -12.89 -13.33
CA ILE A 65 -8.71 -12.88 -13.49
C ILE A 65 -9.08 -12.97 -14.97
N ASP A 66 -8.39 -12.22 -15.84
CA ASP A 66 -8.60 -12.26 -17.29
C ASP A 66 -8.35 -13.66 -17.85
N TYR A 67 -7.33 -14.36 -17.34
CA TYR A 67 -7.10 -15.77 -17.68
C TYR A 67 -8.27 -16.66 -17.26
N PHE A 68 -8.77 -16.53 -16.04
CA PHE A 68 -9.86 -17.36 -15.55
C PHE A 68 -11.19 -17.12 -16.28
N ILE A 69 -11.60 -15.87 -16.44
CA ILE A 69 -12.83 -15.50 -17.16
C ILE A 69 -12.80 -16.00 -18.61
N LYS A 70 -11.63 -15.94 -19.26
CA LYS A 70 -11.48 -16.39 -20.65
C LYS A 70 -11.49 -17.92 -20.82
N ASN A 71 -11.03 -18.68 -19.82
CA ASN A 71 -10.78 -20.11 -19.97
C ASN A 71 -11.71 -21.01 -19.15
N GLU A 72 -12.45 -20.47 -18.18
CA GLU A 72 -13.40 -21.23 -17.35
C GLU A 72 -14.82 -20.69 -17.56
N SER A 73 -15.68 -21.47 -18.23
CA SER A 73 -17.06 -21.04 -18.56
C SER A 73 -17.90 -20.71 -17.34
N LEU A 74 -17.66 -21.37 -16.19
CA LEU A 74 -18.34 -21.05 -14.93
C LEU A 74 -18.07 -19.63 -14.41
N LEU A 75 -17.02 -18.97 -14.93
CA LEU A 75 -16.58 -17.65 -14.51
C LEU A 75 -16.84 -16.57 -15.57
N GLU A 76 -17.43 -16.94 -16.72
CA GLU A 76 -17.55 -16.05 -17.89
C GLU A 76 -18.45 -14.82 -17.62
N ASP A 77 -19.46 -14.99 -16.78
CA ASP A 77 -20.42 -13.94 -16.41
C ASP A 77 -19.93 -13.03 -15.27
N LEU A 78 -18.75 -13.30 -14.69
CA LEU A 78 -18.21 -12.44 -13.63
C LEU A 78 -17.77 -11.09 -14.19
N ASN A 79 -18.16 -10.00 -13.52
CA ASN A 79 -17.66 -8.67 -13.85
C ASN A 79 -16.19 -8.56 -13.45
N ARG A 80 -15.32 -8.54 -14.46
CA ARG A 80 -13.86 -8.48 -14.34
C ARG A 80 -13.38 -7.34 -13.44
N ASP A 81 -13.85 -6.11 -13.64
CA ASP A 81 -13.36 -4.95 -12.90
C ASP A 81 -13.85 -4.95 -11.45
N GLU A 82 -15.08 -5.41 -11.21
CA GLU A 82 -15.59 -5.64 -9.86
C GLU A 82 -14.76 -6.71 -9.13
N MET A 83 -14.41 -7.80 -9.81
CA MET A 83 -13.59 -8.87 -9.24
C MET A 83 -12.18 -8.39 -8.91
N VAL A 84 -11.55 -7.58 -9.77
CA VAL A 84 -10.24 -6.97 -9.49
C VAL A 84 -10.33 -6.10 -8.24
N ALA A 85 -11.33 -5.21 -8.15
CA ALA A 85 -11.49 -4.33 -6.99
C ALA A 85 -11.75 -5.11 -5.70
N TYR A 86 -12.62 -6.12 -5.76
CA TYR A 86 -12.95 -6.97 -4.62
C TYR A 86 -11.75 -7.77 -4.12
N LEU A 87 -11.01 -8.41 -5.03
CA LEU A 87 -9.82 -9.19 -4.70
C LEU A 87 -8.70 -8.30 -4.17
N MET A 88 -8.45 -7.14 -4.76
CA MET A 88 -7.46 -6.19 -4.24
C MET A 88 -7.80 -5.76 -2.82
N LYS A 89 -9.07 -5.45 -2.55
CA LYS A 89 -9.53 -5.13 -1.19
C LYS A 89 -9.31 -6.29 -0.22
N LEU A 90 -9.71 -7.51 -0.58
CA LEU A 90 -9.51 -8.68 0.26
C LEU A 90 -8.04 -8.99 0.52
N LEU A 91 -7.20 -8.93 -0.52
CA LEU A 91 -5.77 -9.19 -0.41
C LEU A 91 -5.11 -8.16 0.50
N SER A 92 -5.38 -6.87 0.31
CA SER A 92 -4.83 -5.80 1.16
C SER A 92 -5.32 -5.84 2.61
N GLN A 93 -6.44 -6.50 2.90
CA GLN A 93 -6.92 -6.73 4.27
C GLN A 93 -6.20 -7.87 4.98
N ASN A 94 -5.67 -8.83 4.23
CA ASN A 94 -5.08 -10.06 4.78
C ASN A 94 -3.55 -10.09 4.66
N PHE A 95 -2.96 -9.26 3.78
CA PHE A 95 -1.54 -9.23 3.48
C PHE A 95 -1.06 -7.78 3.30
N SER A 96 0.17 -7.52 3.69
CA SER A 96 0.87 -6.29 3.35
C SER A 96 1.29 -6.27 1.87
N SER A 97 1.50 -5.07 1.32
CA SER A 97 1.96 -4.91 -0.07
C SER A 97 3.28 -5.65 -0.35
N SER A 98 4.19 -5.72 0.64
CA SER A 98 5.45 -6.47 0.52
C SER A 98 5.23 -7.97 0.45
N GLU A 99 4.31 -8.51 1.25
CA GLU A 99 3.98 -9.95 1.22
C GLU A 99 3.33 -10.33 -0.10
N LEU A 100 2.47 -9.48 -0.65
CA LEU A 100 1.84 -9.68 -1.96
C LEU A 100 2.84 -9.61 -3.10
N GLU A 101 3.83 -8.70 -3.04
CA GLU A 101 4.92 -8.64 -4.02
C GLU A 101 5.78 -9.89 -4.00
N MET A 102 6.08 -10.42 -2.81
CA MET A 102 6.90 -11.64 -2.66
C MET A 102 6.11 -12.93 -2.92
N MET A 103 4.78 -12.87 -2.96
CA MET A 103 3.94 -14.03 -3.25
C MET A 103 4.16 -14.51 -4.68
N SER A 104 4.40 -15.82 -4.85
CA SER A 104 4.52 -16.40 -6.19
C SER A 104 3.21 -16.31 -6.97
N ASP A 105 3.31 -16.31 -8.29
CA ASP A 105 2.15 -16.23 -9.17
C ASP A 105 1.25 -17.47 -9.00
N GLU A 106 1.80 -18.66 -8.72
CA GLU A 106 1.01 -19.87 -8.45
C GLU A 106 0.15 -19.72 -7.19
N ASN A 107 0.75 -19.22 -6.10
CA ASN A 107 0.04 -19.01 -4.84
C ASN A 107 -1.03 -17.93 -4.97
N LEU A 108 -0.70 -16.83 -5.65
CA LEU A 108 -1.65 -15.76 -5.93
C LEU A 108 -2.80 -16.26 -6.81
N THR A 109 -2.49 -17.02 -7.86
CA THR A 109 -3.46 -17.64 -8.75
C THR A 109 -4.41 -18.57 -8.00
N GLN A 110 -3.87 -19.44 -7.13
CA GLN A 110 -4.68 -20.35 -6.33
C GLN A 110 -5.67 -19.60 -5.42
N LYS A 111 -5.22 -18.54 -4.74
CA LYS A 111 -6.06 -17.73 -3.86
C LYS A 111 -7.16 -17.01 -4.65
N ILE A 112 -6.81 -16.41 -5.79
CA ILE A 112 -7.77 -15.74 -6.68
C ILE A 112 -8.84 -16.75 -7.15
N ARG A 113 -8.42 -17.93 -7.60
CA ARG A 113 -9.35 -18.97 -8.09
C ARG A 113 -10.38 -19.37 -7.03
N GLN A 114 -9.96 -19.54 -5.78
CA GLN A 114 -10.87 -19.90 -4.69
C GLN A 114 -11.96 -18.83 -4.49
N VAL A 115 -11.58 -17.56 -4.51
CA VAL A 115 -12.53 -16.45 -4.35
C VAL A 115 -13.47 -16.35 -5.55
N LEU A 116 -12.96 -16.46 -6.77
CA LEU A 116 -13.79 -16.44 -7.99
C LEU A 116 -14.80 -17.59 -7.99
N GLY A 117 -14.39 -18.79 -7.58
CA GLY A 117 -15.30 -19.94 -7.46
C GLY A 117 -16.44 -19.69 -6.47
N VAL A 118 -16.17 -19.05 -5.32
CA VAL A 118 -17.22 -18.67 -4.36
C VAL A 118 -18.18 -17.64 -4.95
N GLN A 119 -17.66 -16.64 -5.69
CA GLN A 119 -18.50 -15.63 -6.33
C GLN A 119 -19.38 -16.22 -7.44
N ALA A 120 -18.83 -17.11 -8.25
CA ALA A 120 -19.57 -17.81 -9.30
C ALA A 120 -20.70 -18.67 -8.70
N MET A 121 -20.42 -19.44 -7.65
CA MET A 121 -21.45 -20.20 -6.94
C MET A 121 -22.53 -19.28 -6.34
N ALA A 122 -22.14 -18.13 -5.75
CA ALA A 122 -23.10 -17.17 -5.23
C ALA A 122 -23.98 -16.53 -6.32
N GLY A 123 -23.43 -16.33 -7.52
CA GLY A 123 -24.19 -15.94 -8.71
C GLY A 123 -25.21 -17.01 -9.09
N MET A 124 -24.76 -18.25 -9.28
CA MET A 124 -25.63 -19.38 -9.62
C MET A 124 -26.75 -19.59 -8.61
N LEU A 125 -26.49 -19.42 -7.31
CA LEU A 125 -27.51 -19.54 -6.27
C LEU A 125 -28.58 -18.44 -6.38
N LYS A 126 -28.24 -17.24 -6.87
CA LYS A 126 -29.24 -16.18 -7.09
C LYS A 126 -30.18 -16.50 -8.25
N ASP A 127 -29.73 -17.30 -9.20
CA ASP A 127 -30.50 -17.65 -10.40
C ASP A 127 -31.45 -18.84 -10.17
N LEU A 128 -31.38 -19.49 -9.01
CA LEU A 128 -32.29 -20.57 -8.65
C LEU A 128 -33.70 -20.06 -8.38
N THR A 129 -34.70 -20.80 -8.87
CA THR A 129 -36.09 -20.58 -8.47
C THR A 129 -36.31 -20.98 -7.01
N ALA A 130 -37.42 -20.53 -6.41
CA ALA A 130 -37.79 -20.91 -5.04
C ALA A 130 -37.89 -22.44 -4.86
N GLU A 131 -38.35 -23.15 -5.89
CA GLU A 131 -38.48 -24.61 -5.88
C GLU A 131 -37.10 -25.29 -5.91
N GLN A 132 -36.18 -24.81 -6.76
CA GLN A 132 -34.81 -25.33 -6.84
C GLN A 132 -34.01 -25.05 -5.56
N MET A 133 -34.20 -23.87 -4.96
CA MET A 133 -33.58 -23.52 -3.68
C MET A 133 -34.07 -24.43 -2.55
N ALA A 134 -35.37 -24.75 -2.52
CA ALA A 134 -35.95 -25.67 -1.54
C ALA A 134 -35.38 -27.10 -1.68
N GLU A 135 -35.16 -27.57 -2.91
CA GLU A 135 -34.52 -28.86 -3.17
C GLU A 135 -33.05 -28.87 -2.71
N PHE A 136 -32.30 -27.80 -3.01
CA PHE A 136 -30.93 -27.62 -2.52
C PHE A 136 -30.87 -27.63 -0.98
N ASP A 137 -31.73 -26.87 -0.31
CA ASP A 137 -31.81 -26.81 1.16
C ASP A 137 -32.14 -28.17 1.77
N ALA A 138 -33.05 -28.93 1.17
CA ALA A 138 -33.39 -30.28 1.61
C ALA A 138 -32.19 -31.23 1.51
N VAL A 139 -31.43 -31.15 0.42
CA VAL A 139 -30.18 -31.91 0.23
C VAL A 139 -29.15 -31.53 1.29
N ILE A 140 -28.89 -30.24 1.51
CA ILE A 140 -27.92 -29.78 2.52
C ILE A 140 -28.34 -30.18 3.94
N ALA A 141 -29.63 -30.13 4.25
CA ALA A 141 -30.16 -30.60 5.53
C ALA A 141 -29.90 -32.12 5.72
N SER A 142 -30.05 -32.91 4.67
CA SER A 142 -29.77 -34.35 4.72
C SER A 142 -28.30 -34.68 5.01
N PHE A 143 -27.35 -33.87 4.49
CA PHE A 143 -25.93 -34.02 4.80
C PHE A 143 -25.59 -33.64 6.24
N ARG A 144 -26.26 -32.61 6.79
CA ARG A 144 -26.09 -32.18 8.19
C ARG A 144 -26.63 -33.16 9.23
N GLN A 145 -27.51 -34.08 8.86
CA GLN A 145 -27.98 -35.14 9.77
C GLN A 145 -27.05 -36.36 9.81
N LYS A 146 -26.08 -36.44 8.89
CA LYS A 146 -25.19 -37.59 8.74
C LYS A 146 -23.85 -37.45 9.49
N TYR A 147 -23.59 -36.27 10.06
CA TYR A 147 -22.42 -35.90 10.87
C TYR A 147 -22.87 -35.13 12.11
#